data_AF-A0A183J9Q7-F1
#
_entry.id   AF-A0A183J9Q7-F1
#
_cell.length_a   1.000
_cell.length_b   1.000
_cell.length_c   1.000
_cell.angle_alpha   90.00
_cell.angle_beta   90.00
_cell.angle_gamma   90.00
#
_symmetry.space_group_name_H-M   'P 1'
#
loop_
_entity.id
_entity.type
_entity.pdbx_description
1 polymer ?
#
loop_
_entity_poly.entity_id
_entity_poly.type
_entity_poly.pdbx_seq_one_letter_code
_entity_poly.pdbx_strand_id
1 'polypeptide(L)'
;MYGYNVSTPEMLVYKKGYFPDYQPREIMGDGDGTVNVRSLKACNLLKTKQSQPVYTFEILKGEHMQILNHPQMLKYVQELLVPSRKTF
;
A
#
# COMPACT_ATOMS: atom_id res chain seq x y z
N MET A 1 -0.27 -3.42 6.54
CA MET A 1 -1.47 -3.41 5.68
C MET A 1 -1.21 -2.44 4.55
N TYR A 2 -1.55 -2.76 3.31
CA TYR A 2 -1.38 -1.84 2.18
C TYR A 2 -2.28 -2.22 1.00
N GLY A 3 -2.55 -1.23 0.16
CA GLY A 3 -3.23 -1.43 -1.12
C GLY A 3 -2.33 -1.97 -2.21
N TYR A 4 -2.91 -2.63 -3.20
CA TYR A 4 -2.23 -2.97 -4.46
C TYR A 4 -3.22 -3.00 -5.62
N ASN A 5 -2.68 -3.06 -6.84
CA ASN A 5 -3.39 -3.03 -8.11
C ASN A 5 -4.18 -1.73 -8.34
N VAL A 6 -3.64 -0.61 -7.89
CA VAL A 6 -4.09 0.75 -8.21
C VAL A 6 -2.98 1.45 -9.01
N SER A 7 -3.35 2.04 -10.15
CA SER A 7 -2.40 2.72 -11.03
C SER A 7 -1.69 3.84 -10.28
N THR A 8 -0.37 3.72 -10.13
CA THR A 8 0.44 4.62 -9.30
C THR A 8 1.63 5.14 -10.11
N PRO A 9 1.90 6.46 -10.15
CA PRO A 9 3.06 6.99 -10.86
C PRO A 9 4.37 6.36 -10.35
N GLU A 10 5.19 5.81 -11.24
CA GLU A 10 6.50 5.22 -10.91
C GLU A 10 7.66 6.03 -11.50
N MET A 11 7.42 6.73 -12.62
CA MET A 11 8.40 7.59 -13.26
C MET A 11 7.74 8.82 -13.87
N LEU A 12 8.39 9.98 -13.69
CA LEU A 12 8.02 11.24 -14.31
C LEU A 12 8.98 11.55 -15.45
N VAL A 13 8.46 11.67 -16.67
CA VAL A 13 9.26 11.93 -17.87
C VAL A 13 8.97 13.33 -18.38
N TYR A 14 9.99 14.19 -18.33
CA TYR A 14 9.97 15.53 -18.89
C TYR A 14 10.59 15.54 -20.28
N LYS A 15 10.02 16.34 -21.18
CA LYS A 15 10.68 16.66 -22.45
C LYS A 15 11.88 17.58 -22.20
N LYS A 16 12.84 17.59 -23.13
CA LYS A 16 14.01 18.49 -23.04
C LYS A 16 13.55 19.94 -22.92
N GLY A 17 14.04 20.64 -21.89
CA GLY A 17 13.72 22.05 -21.63
C GLY A 17 12.38 22.31 -20.91
N TYR A 18 11.63 21.26 -20.52
CA TYR A 18 10.32 21.39 -19.86
C TYR A 18 10.38 21.15 -18.35
N PHE A 19 11.51 20.66 -17.84
CA PHE A 19 11.73 20.58 -16.39
C PHE A 19 12.23 21.93 -15.87
N PRO A 20 11.77 22.43 -14.71
CA PRO A 20 10.78 21.81 -13.80
C PRO A 20 9.34 22.29 -13.99
N ASP A 21 9.09 23.27 -14.87
CA ASP A 21 7.89 24.11 -14.82
C ASP A 21 6.66 23.55 -15.56
N TYR A 22 6.80 22.43 -16.28
CA TYR A 22 5.72 21.85 -17.09
C TYR A 22 5.31 20.47 -16.59
N GLN A 23 4.04 20.11 -16.76
CA GLN A 23 3.53 18.79 -16.37
C GLN A 23 4.31 17.65 -17.06
N PRO A 24 4.90 16.70 -16.30
CA PRO A 24 5.55 15.54 -16.89
C PRO A 24 4.54 14.53 -17.46
N ARG A 25 5.01 13.64 -18.33
CA ARG A 25 4.30 12.40 -18.62
C ARG A 25 4.58 11.40 -17.51
N GLU A 26 3.53 10.85 -16.93
CA GLU A 26 3.63 9.79 -15.92
C GLU A 26 3.71 8.40 -16.59
N ILE A 27 4.64 7.59 -16.11
CA ILE A 27 4.64 6.14 -16.37
C ILE A 27 4.11 5.49 -15.11
N MET A 28 3.01 4.76 -15.27
CA MET A 28 2.30 4.12 -14.18
C MET A 28 2.86 2.72 -13.90
N GLY A 29 2.93 2.38 -12.61
CA GLY A 29 3.19 1.04 -12.10
C GLY A 29 2.11 0.61 -11.11
N ASP A 30 2.38 -0.47 -10.38
CA ASP A 30 1.51 -1.00 -9.33
C ASP A 30 1.74 -0.28 -7.99
N GLY A 31 0.67 -0.08 -7.22
CA GLY A 31 0.65 0.56 -5.91
C GLY A 31 -0.76 0.78 -5.38
N ASP A 32 -0.91 1.79 -4.52
CA ASP A 32 -2.18 2.20 -3.91
C ASP A 32 -2.74 3.52 -4.50
N GLY A 33 -2.18 4.00 -5.61
CA GLY A 33 -2.53 5.28 -6.25
C GLY A 33 -1.57 6.41 -5.88
N THR A 34 -0.79 6.26 -4.81
CA THR A 34 0.22 7.25 -4.38
C THR A 34 1.60 6.62 -4.14
N VAL A 35 1.64 5.48 -3.44
CA VAL A 35 2.85 4.76 -3.04
C VAL A 35 3.00 3.49 -3.87
N ASN A 36 4.14 3.32 -4.54
CA ASN A 36 4.38 2.12 -5.35
C ASN A 36 4.46 0.86 -4.47
N VAL A 37 3.98 -0.28 -5.01
CA VAL A 37 3.92 -1.57 -4.31
C VAL A 37 5.30 -2.05 -3.82
N ARG A 38 6.38 -1.68 -4.53
CA ARG A 38 7.76 -1.98 -4.11
C ARG A 38 8.11 -1.39 -2.74
N SER A 39 7.61 -0.19 -2.44
CA SER A 39 7.81 0.48 -1.15
C SER A 39 6.92 -0.15 -0.08
N LEU A 40 5.64 -0.36 -0.41
CA LEU A 40 4.65 -0.95 0.50
C LEU A 40 5.05 -2.36 0.99
N LYS A 41 5.70 -3.15 0.12
CA LYS A 41 6.19 -4.51 0.44
C LYS A 41 7.47 -4.55 1.28
N ALA A 42 8.13 -3.42 1.56
CA ALA A 42 9.40 -3.39 2.28
C ALA A 42 9.32 -4.00 3.70
N CYS A 43 8.15 -3.93 4.34
CA CYS A 43 7.92 -4.54 5.65
C CYS A 43 8.14 -6.07 5.67
N ASN A 44 8.04 -6.77 4.52
CA ASN A 44 8.35 -8.18 4.43
C ASN A 44 9.81 -8.49 4.78
N LEU A 45 10.73 -7.55 4.56
CA LEU A 45 12.15 -7.71 4.92
C LEU A 45 12.35 -7.81 6.44
N LEU A 46 11.38 -7.34 7.24
CA LEU A 46 11.45 -7.41 8.70
C LEU A 46 11.16 -8.82 9.21
N LYS A 47 10.51 -9.69 8.42
CA LYS A 47 10.21 -11.09 8.80
C LYS A 47 11.47 -11.88 9.17
N THR A 48 12.63 -11.53 8.64
CA THR A 48 13.91 -12.20 8.89
C THR A 48 14.86 -11.40 9.78
N LYS A 49 14.42 -10.24 10.32
CA LYS A 49 15.27 -9.31 11.08
C LYS A 49 14.96 -9.25 12.57
N GLN A 50 13.99 -10.02 13.05
CA GLN A 50 13.56 -10.04 14.45
C GLN A 50 12.93 -11.40 14.81
N SER A 51 12.76 -11.67 16.11
CA SER A 51 12.15 -12.91 16.60
C SER A 51 10.62 -12.88 16.59
N GLN A 52 10.02 -11.70 16.70
CA GLN A 52 8.57 -11.51 16.70
C GLN A 52 8.01 -11.65 15.28
N PRO A 53 6.87 -12.34 15.09
CA PRO A 53 6.29 -12.55 13.77
C PRO A 53 5.85 -11.22 13.14
N VAL A 54 6.04 -11.11 11.81
CA VAL A 54 5.57 -9.97 11.01
C VAL A 54 4.54 -10.46 10.01
N TYR A 55 3.34 -9.90 10.07
CA TYR A 55 2.24 -10.22 9.16
C TYR A 55 2.00 -9.09 8.17
N THR A 56 1.65 -9.45 6.94
CA THR A 56 1.30 -8.53 5.87
C THR A 56 -0.10 -8.83 5.39
N PHE A 57 -0.92 -7.78 5.25
CA PHE A 57 -2.30 -7.88 4.77
C PHE A 57 -2.46 -6.93 3.58
N GLU A 58 -2.67 -7.52 2.41
CA GLU A 58 -2.79 -6.82 1.14
C GLU A 58 -4.27 -6.63 0.79
N ILE A 59 -4.64 -5.43 0.36
CA ILE A 59 -6.02 -5.09 -0.02
C ILE A 59 -6.04 -4.79 -1.52
N LEU A 60 -6.73 -5.64 -2.28
CA LEU A 60 -6.92 -5.45 -3.71
C LEU A 60 -7.72 -4.15 -3.92
N LYS A 61 -7.19 -3.24 -4.74
CA LYS A 61 -7.77 -1.91 -4.99
C LYS A 61 -7.95 -1.06 -3.71
N GLY A 62 -7.11 -1.27 -2.70
CA GLY A 62 -7.05 -0.39 -1.53
C GLY A 62 -6.39 0.94 -1.88
N GLU A 63 -7.14 1.90 -2.40
CA GLU A 63 -6.60 3.23 -2.73
C GLU A 63 -6.09 3.96 -1.48
N HIS A 64 -5.02 4.73 -1.62
CA HIS A 64 -4.22 5.35 -0.56
C HIS A 64 -5.04 6.05 0.53
N MET A 65 -6.01 6.88 0.14
CA MET A 65 -6.87 7.60 1.10
C MET A 65 -8.08 6.76 1.51
N GLN A 66 -8.65 6.01 0.58
CA GLN A 66 -9.85 5.21 0.82
C GLN A 66 -9.59 3.98 1.70
N ILE A 67 -8.34 3.53 1.82
CA ILE A 67 -7.97 2.33 2.58
C ILE A 67 -8.40 2.42 4.05
N LEU A 68 -8.46 3.62 4.63
CA LEU A 68 -8.88 3.86 6.00
C LEU A 68 -10.36 3.52 6.25
N ASN A 69 -11.19 3.65 5.21
CA ASN A 69 -12.62 3.30 5.26
C ASN A 69 -12.92 2.00 4.50
N HIS A 70 -11.90 1.25 4.06
CA HIS A 70 -12.11 0.03 3.29
C HIS A 70 -12.70 -1.07 4.18
N PRO A 71 -13.81 -1.73 3.80
CA PRO A 71 -14.48 -2.71 4.66
C PRO A 71 -13.57 -3.86 5.13
N GLN A 72 -12.68 -4.35 4.25
CA GLN A 72 -11.72 -5.38 4.62
C GLN A 72 -10.67 -4.88 5.61
N MET A 73 -10.25 -3.60 5.52
CA MET A 73 -9.32 -3.01 6.47
C MET A 73 -9.97 -2.94 7.85
N LEU A 74 -11.16 -2.31 7.92
CA LEU A 74 -11.90 -2.12 9.16
C LEU A 74 -12.16 -3.46 9.86
N LYS A 75 -12.60 -4.46 9.09
CA LYS A 75 -12.81 -5.82 9.60
C LYS A 75 -11.52 -6.44 10.14
N TYR A 76 -10.42 -6.35 9.38
CA TYR A 76 -9.14 -6.92 9.81
C TYR A 76 -8.62 -6.27 11.10
N VAL A 77 -8.69 -4.94 11.22
CA VAL A 77 -8.31 -4.24 12.45
C VAL A 77 -9.21 -4.61 13.62
N GLN A 78 -10.52 -4.72 13.39
CA GLN A 78 -11.45 -5.15 14.44
C GLN A 78 -11.11 -6.55 14.97
N GLU A 79 -10.82 -7.51 14.08
CA GLU A 79 -10.44 -8.88 14.45
C GLU A 79 -9.11 -8.93 15.22
N LEU A 80 -8.17 -8.03 14.91
CA LEU A 80 -6.90 -7.90 15.64
C LEU A 80 -7.06 -7.31 17.05
N LEU A 81 -7.95 -6.33 17.22
CA LEU A 81 -8.15 -5.61 18.49
C LEU A 81 -9.14 -6.30 19.43
N VAL A 82 -10.16 -6.96 18.87
CA VAL A 82 -11.22 -7.63 19.63
C VAL A 82 -11.27 -9.09 19.18
N PRO A 83 -10.41 -9.95 19.73
CA PRO A 83 -10.46 -11.37 19.43
C PRO A 83 -11.85 -11.90 19.77
N SER A 84 -12.50 -12.58 18.81
CA SER A 84 -13.77 -13.26 19.05
C SER A 84 -13.69 -14.06 20.34
N ARG A 85 -14.62 -13.83 21.29
CA ARG A 85 -14.69 -14.62 22.53
C ARG A 85 -14.68 -16.09 22.13
N LYS A 86 -13.64 -16.82 22.54
CA LYS A 86 -13.69 -18.28 22.54
C LYS A 86 -14.81 -18.66 23.51
N THR A 87 -15.94 -19.09 22.99
CA THR A 87 -16.94 -19.82 23.77
C THR A 87 -16.26 -21.09 24.26
N PHE A 88 -16.11 -21.19 25.59
CA PHE A 88 -15.70 -22.41 26.28
C PHE A 88 -16.83 -23.44 26.22
#